data_AF-A0A7C2TME3-F1
#
_entry.id   AF-A0A7C2TME3-F1
#
_cell.length_a   1.000
_cell.length_b   1.000
_cell.length_c   1.000
_cell.angle_alpha   90.00
_cell.angle_beta   90.00
_cell.angle_gamma   90.00
#
_symmetry.space_group_name_H-M   'P 1'
#
loop_
_entity.id
_entity.type
_entity.pdbx_description
1 polymer ?
#
loop_
_entity_poly.entity_id
_entity_poly.type
_entity_poly.pdbx_seq_one_letter_code
_entity_poly.pdbx_strand_id
1 'polypeptide(L)'
;MKNIYETIIVFAVFTGVLLPIRLLFVTYVSDNWFGSFGVITAISVGLIILTKKEKLGAFGRMFDRQMNKFMTGKRGKFFFAEATIFLFILGGMIFAVEQGNSTYLDMKNQLLAEHPEFSDVDKILEKSKVLTIQDYLFGFVVMIASFFVAFPIFSAVFAVINDATGGWLLHFYTVAFVEYIELFGILVLYRLSFNKISKGITNNKKSVD
;
A
#
# COMPACT_ATOMS: atom_id res chain seq x y z
N MET A 1 -20.29 -10.73 -12.64
CA MET A 1 -19.28 -11.74 -12.22
C MET A 1 -17.98 -11.65 -13.02
N LYS A 2 -17.95 -11.86 -14.35
CA LYS A 2 -16.72 -11.80 -15.18
C LYS A 2 -15.82 -10.57 -14.93
N ASN A 3 -16.41 -9.39 -14.74
CA ASN A 3 -15.69 -8.14 -14.52
C ASN A 3 -15.00 -8.07 -13.13
N ILE A 4 -15.56 -8.70 -12.09
CA ILE A 4 -14.95 -8.75 -10.75
C ILE A 4 -13.74 -9.70 -10.76
N TYR A 5 -13.87 -10.86 -11.40
CA TYR A 5 -12.75 -11.80 -11.55
C TYR A 5 -11.59 -11.19 -12.32
N GLU A 6 -11.84 -10.46 -13.41
CA GLU A 6 -10.78 -9.75 -14.13
C GLU A 6 -10.09 -8.70 -13.26
N THR A 7 -10.83 -7.96 -12.43
CA THR A 7 -10.24 -7.02 -11.46
C THR A 7 -9.36 -7.74 -10.44
N ILE A 8 -9.84 -8.85 -9.86
CA ILE A 8 -9.09 -9.65 -8.88
C ILE A 8 -7.82 -10.21 -9.51
N ILE A 9 -7.90 -10.75 -10.74
CA ILE A 9 -6.73 -11.30 -11.43
C ILE A 9 -5.69 -10.21 -11.70
N VAL A 10 -6.11 -9.06 -12.22
CA VAL A 10 -5.18 -7.94 -12.48
C VAL A 10 -4.55 -7.47 -11.17
N PHE A 11 -5.34 -7.30 -10.11
CA PHE A 11 -4.82 -6.92 -8.80
C PHE A 11 -3.86 -7.96 -8.22
N ALA A 12 -4.22 -9.24 -8.25
CA ALA A 12 -3.39 -10.33 -7.75
C ALA A 12 -2.06 -10.47 -8.51
N VAL A 13 -2.04 -10.24 -9.83
CA VAL A 13 -0.80 -10.24 -10.61
C VAL A 13 0.06 -9.04 -10.26
N PHE A 14 -0.52 -7.84 -10.12
CA PHE A 14 0.23 -6.66 -9.71
C PHE A 14 0.80 -6.83 -8.31
N THR A 15 -0.04 -7.10 -7.32
CA THR A 15 0.37 -7.29 -5.92
C THR A 15 1.30 -8.49 -5.76
N GLY A 16 1.01 -9.62 -6.40
CA GLY A 16 1.80 -10.85 -6.26
C GLY A 16 3.16 -10.84 -6.96
N VAL A 17 3.37 -9.93 -7.92
CA VAL A 17 4.65 -9.79 -8.62
C VAL A 17 5.44 -8.58 -8.10
N LEU A 18 4.78 -7.43 -7.94
CA LEU A 18 5.46 -6.18 -7.61
C LEU A 18 5.95 -6.14 -6.15
N LEU A 19 5.13 -6.55 -5.19
CA LEU A 19 5.52 -6.56 -3.76
C LEU A 19 6.72 -7.48 -3.49
N PRO A 20 6.73 -8.76 -3.93
CA PRO A 20 7.88 -9.62 -3.68
C PRO A 20 9.15 -9.15 -4.38
N ILE A 21 9.05 -8.67 -5.64
CA ILE A 21 10.20 -8.10 -6.36
C ILE A 21 10.77 -6.92 -5.57
N ARG A 22 9.92 -6.04 -5.05
CA ARG A 22 10.37 -4.89 -4.27
C ARG A 22 11.01 -5.28 -2.96
N LEU A 23 10.36 -6.16 -2.19
CA LEU A 23 10.90 -6.63 -0.92
C LEU A 23 12.29 -7.26 -1.12
N LEU A 24 12.45 -8.10 -2.14
CA LEU A 24 13.75 -8.69 -2.48
C LEU A 24 14.76 -7.63 -2.94
N PHE A 25 14.35 -6.65 -3.74
CA PHE A 25 15.26 -5.60 -4.21
C PHE A 25 15.78 -4.73 -3.07
N VAL A 26 14.91 -4.28 -2.15
CA VAL A 26 15.34 -3.46 -1.01
C VAL A 26 16.14 -4.30 -0.01
N THR A 27 15.82 -5.59 0.15
CA THR A 27 16.56 -6.47 1.07
C THR A 27 17.97 -6.81 0.57
N TYR A 28 18.18 -6.96 -0.75
CA TYR A 28 19.42 -7.53 -1.30
C TYR A 28 20.20 -6.62 -2.25
N VAL A 29 19.62 -5.52 -2.73
CA VAL A 29 20.24 -4.66 -3.77
C VAL A 29 20.49 -3.24 -3.27
N SER A 30 19.57 -2.66 -2.50
CA SER A 30 19.73 -1.29 -2.01
C SER A 30 19.16 -1.13 -0.61
N ASP A 31 20.04 -0.77 0.34
CA ASP A 31 19.68 -0.47 1.73
C ASP A 31 18.79 0.79 1.87
N ASN A 32 18.66 1.58 0.80
CA ASN A 32 17.84 2.78 0.78
C ASN A 32 16.55 2.55 -0.03
N TRP A 33 15.41 2.78 0.61
CA TRP A 33 14.10 2.75 -0.05
C TRP A 33 14.04 3.65 -1.29
N PHE A 34 14.78 4.76 -1.29
CA PHE A 34 14.89 5.67 -2.44
C PHE A 34 15.57 5.01 -3.65
N GLY A 35 16.52 4.09 -3.44
CA GLY A 35 17.20 3.37 -4.52
C GLY A 35 16.29 2.37 -5.25
N SER A 36 15.16 2.00 -4.65
CA SER A 36 14.13 1.15 -5.28
C SER A 36 13.11 1.95 -6.11
N PHE A 37 13.14 3.29 -6.04
CA PHE A 37 12.35 4.13 -6.95
C PHE A 37 12.82 3.89 -8.37
N GLY A 38 11.89 3.60 -9.26
CA GLY A 38 12.19 3.34 -10.67
C GLY A 38 12.09 1.88 -11.08
N VAL A 39 12.31 0.90 -10.19
CA VAL A 39 12.16 -0.53 -10.56
C VAL A 39 10.71 -0.84 -10.88
N ILE A 40 9.80 -0.51 -9.96
CA ILE A 40 8.36 -0.72 -10.15
C ILE A 40 7.82 0.21 -11.24
N THR A 41 8.35 1.43 -11.33
CA THR A 41 8.02 2.35 -12.44
C THR A 41 8.41 1.75 -13.79
N ALA A 42 9.62 1.20 -13.94
CA ALA A 42 10.08 0.57 -15.17
C ALA A 42 9.23 -0.66 -15.55
N ILE A 43 8.92 -1.52 -14.57
CA ILE A 43 8.05 -2.70 -14.77
C ILE A 43 6.65 -2.25 -15.21
N SER A 44 6.07 -1.28 -14.50
CA SER A 44 4.73 -0.77 -14.78
C SER A 44 4.63 -0.10 -16.16
N VAL A 45 5.62 0.72 -16.52
CA VAL A 45 5.71 1.33 -17.86
C VAL A 45 5.90 0.24 -18.92
N GLY A 46 6.76 -0.74 -18.67
CA GLY A 46 6.95 -1.90 -19.54
C GLY A 46 5.64 -2.65 -19.80
N LEU A 47 4.87 -2.94 -18.74
CA LEU A 47 3.55 -3.57 -18.83
C LEU A 47 2.56 -2.74 -19.66
N ILE A 48 2.55 -1.42 -19.48
CA ILE A 48 1.70 -0.51 -20.27
C ILE A 48 2.10 -0.57 -21.75
N ILE A 49 3.40 -0.48 -22.06
CA ILE A 49 3.91 -0.54 -23.44
C ILE A 49 3.59 -1.89 -24.09
N LEU A 50 3.87 -3.00 -23.41
CA LEU A 50 3.60 -4.35 -23.92
C LEU A 50 2.11 -4.60 -24.11
N THR A 51 1.27 -4.03 -23.25
CA THR A 51 -0.19 -4.04 -23.42
C THR A 51 -0.60 -3.30 -24.68
N LYS A 52 -0.09 -2.07 -24.89
CA LYS A 52 -0.41 -1.27 -26.09
C LYS A 52 0.12 -1.88 -27.38
N LYS A 53 1.20 -2.66 -27.32
CA LYS A 53 1.74 -3.46 -28.43
C LYS A 53 1.05 -4.82 -28.62
N GLU A 54 -0.02 -5.10 -27.85
CA GLU A 54 -0.76 -6.37 -27.84
C GLU A 54 0.10 -7.63 -27.56
N LYS A 55 1.29 -7.46 -26.97
CA LYS A 55 2.25 -8.55 -26.68
C LYS A 55 1.87 -9.41 -25.47
N LEU A 56 0.97 -8.92 -24.61
CA LEU A 56 0.52 -9.63 -23.40
C LEU A 56 -0.77 -10.46 -23.60
N GLY A 57 -1.23 -10.61 -24.84
CA GLY A 57 -2.35 -11.48 -25.19
C GLY A 57 -3.62 -11.20 -24.40
N ALA A 58 -4.21 -12.25 -23.81
CA ALA A 58 -5.46 -12.15 -23.04
C ALA A 58 -5.31 -11.28 -21.78
N PHE A 59 -4.18 -11.38 -21.09
CA PHE A 59 -3.90 -10.57 -19.90
C PHE A 59 -3.81 -9.08 -20.24
N GLY A 60 -3.09 -8.72 -21.31
CA GLY A 60 -3.00 -7.33 -21.78
C GLY A 60 -4.39 -6.72 -22.03
N ARG A 61 -5.30 -7.46 -22.66
CA ARG A 61 -6.69 -7.01 -22.88
C ARG A 61 -7.49 -6.86 -21.59
N MET A 62 -7.24 -7.72 -20.58
CA MET A 62 -7.86 -7.55 -19.25
C MET A 62 -7.30 -6.31 -18.56
N PHE A 63 -5.98 -6.16 -18.54
CA PHE A 63 -5.29 -5.02 -17.93
C PHE A 63 -5.75 -3.69 -18.53
N ASP A 64 -5.77 -3.55 -19.87
CA ASP A 64 -6.20 -2.29 -20.51
C ASP A 64 -7.67 -1.94 -20.19
N ARG A 65 -8.56 -2.94 -20.16
CA ARG A 65 -9.98 -2.72 -19.80
C ARG A 65 -10.14 -2.30 -18.34
N GLN A 66 -9.45 -2.97 -17.42
CA GLN A 66 -9.51 -2.62 -16.01
C GLN A 66 -8.89 -1.24 -15.78
N MET A 67 -7.74 -0.96 -16.38
CA MET A 67 -7.09 0.34 -16.32
C MET A 67 -8.01 1.45 -16.82
N ASN A 68 -8.56 1.34 -18.03
CA ASN A 68 -9.50 2.34 -18.55
C ASN A 68 -10.73 2.53 -17.65
N LYS A 69 -11.23 1.47 -17.02
CA LYS A 69 -12.38 1.53 -16.10
C LYS A 69 -12.03 2.21 -14.77
N PHE A 70 -10.85 1.96 -14.21
CA PHE A 70 -10.35 2.65 -13.02
C PHE A 70 -10.06 4.13 -13.30
N MET A 71 -9.68 4.46 -14.53
CA MET A 71 -9.25 5.81 -14.89
C MET A 71 -10.38 6.75 -15.35
N THR A 72 -11.55 6.21 -15.70
CA THR A 72 -12.66 6.98 -16.29
C THR A 72 -13.87 7.15 -15.34
N GLY A 73 -14.57 8.28 -15.48
CA GLY A 73 -15.86 8.54 -14.81
C GLY A 73 -15.80 8.81 -13.30
N LYS A 74 -16.95 8.62 -12.63
CA LYS A 74 -17.12 8.82 -11.17
C LYS A 74 -16.36 7.78 -10.34
N ARG A 75 -16.23 6.55 -10.85
CA ARG A 75 -15.50 5.45 -10.19
C ARG A 75 -14.01 5.77 -10.03
N GLY A 76 -13.39 6.40 -11.02
CA GLY A 76 -12.01 6.85 -10.88
C GLY A 76 -11.82 7.85 -9.75
N LYS A 77 -12.75 8.82 -9.57
CA LYS A 77 -12.65 9.75 -8.43
C LYS A 77 -12.68 9.04 -7.08
N PHE A 78 -13.55 8.04 -6.93
CA PHE A 78 -13.62 7.22 -5.72
C PHE A 78 -12.32 6.45 -5.48
N PHE A 79 -11.78 5.81 -6.53
CA PHE A 79 -10.49 5.11 -6.45
C PHE A 79 -9.34 6.04 -6.04
N PHE A 80 -9.26 7.26 -6.60
CA PHE A 80 -8.23 8.23 -6.19
C PHE A 80 -8.40 8.68 -4.73
N ALA A 81 -9.64 8.85 -4.26
CA ALA A 81 -9.91 9.19 -2.86
C ALA A 81 -9.51 8.04 -1.92
N GLU A 82 -9.92 6.82 -2.23
CA GLU A 82 -9.56 5.59 -1.51
C GLU A 82 -8.04 5.40 -1.45
N ALA A 83 -7.35 5.55 -2.59
CA ALA A 83 -5.90 5.45 -2.66
C ALA A 83 -5.20 6.53 -1.81
N THR A 84 -5.76 7.74 -1.78
CA THR A 84 -5.24 8.82 -0.92
C THR A 84 -5.39 8.46 0.55
N ILE A 85 -6.57 7.95 0.97
CA ILE A 85 -6.80 7.49 2.34
C ILE A 85 -5.83 6.36 2.70
N PHE A 86 -5.61 5.42 1.80
CA PHE A 86 -4.70 4.31 2.03
C PHE A 86 -3.25 4.79 2.20
N LEU A 87 -2.80 5.78 1.42
CA LEU A 87 -1.50 6.42 1.63
C LEU A 87 -1.40 7.11 2.98
N PHE A 88 -2.46 7.80 3.43
CA PHE A 88 -2.49 8.40 4.77
C PHE A 88 -2.39 7.35 5.87
N ILE A 89 -3.05 6.19 5.71
CA ILE A 89 -2.94 5.09 6.67
C ILE A 89 -1.50 4.58 6.71
N LEU A 90 -0.91 4.23 5.56
CA LEU A 90 0.46 3.71 5.50
C LEU A 90 1.49 4.71 6.05
N GLY A 91 1.43 5.98 5.63
CA GLY A 91 2.30 7.03 6.15
C GLY A 91 2.06 7.31 7.64
N GLY A 92 0.80 7.24 8.09
CA GLY A 92 0.42 7.35 9.50
C GLY A 92 0.96 6.22 10.35
N MET A 93 1.02 4.99 9.84
CA MET A 93 1.65 3.85 10.52
C MET A 93 3.15 4.02 10.67
N ILE A 94 3.84 4.45 9.60
CA ILE A 94 5.27 4.78 9.64
C ILE A 94 5.51 5.84 10.72
N PHE A 95 4.75 6.93 10.68
CA PHE A 95 4.83 8.00 11.65
C PHE A 95 4.56 7.52 13.08
N ALA A 96 3.55 6.67 13.29
CA ALA A 96 3.23 6.13 14.60
C ALA A 96 4.36 5.27 15.18
N VAL A 97 5.01 4.43 14.38
CA VAL A 97 6.16 3.64 14.85
C VAL A 97 7.32 4.55 15.24
N GLU A 98 7.65 5.53 14.38
CA GLU A 98 8.73 6.49 14.63
C GLU A 98 8.48 7.32 15.90
N GLN A 99 7.24 7.77 16.11
CA GLN A 99 6.86 8.50 17.32
C GLN A 99 6.96 7.64 18.58
N GLY A 100 6.71 6.34 18.49
CA GLY A 100 6.82 5.42 19.63
C GLY A 100 8.27 5.17 20.03
N ASN A 101 9.18 5.24 19.05
CA ASN A 101 10.62 5.13 19.24
C ASN A 101 11.31 6.45 19.63
N SER A 102 10.60 7.58 19.57
CA SER A 102 11.16 8.91 19.85
C SER A 102 10.36 9.64 20.94
N THR A 103 9.23 10.25 20.58
CA THR A 103 8.43 11.10 21.49
C THR A 103 7.76 10.31 22.62
N TYR A 104 7.28 9.09 22.36
CA TYR A 104 6.58 8.26 23.34
C TYR A 104 7.43 7.10 23.87
N LEU A 105 8.75 7.26 23.82
CA LEU A 105 9.72 6.25 24.26
C LEU A 105 9.51 5.82 25.72
N ASP A 106 9.21 6.77 26.61
CA ASP A 106 8.96 6.46 28.03
C ASP A 106 7.74 5.54 28.21
N MET A 107 6.68 5.79 27.45
CA MET A 107 5.46 4.98 27.47
C MET A 107 5.72 3.57 26.91
N LYS A 108 6.52 3.47 25.83
CA LYS A 108 6.99 2.20 25.29
C LYS A 108 7.80 1.41 26.34
N ASN A 109 8.71 2.07 27.05
CA ASN A 109 9.54 1.44 28.08
C ASN A 109 8.70 0.99 29.28
N GLN A 110 7.69 1.76 29.68
CA GLN A 110 6.74 1.37 30.72
C GLN A 110 5.96 0.12 30.32
N LEU A 111 5.44 0.08 29.08
CA LEU A 111 4.73 -1.10 28.55
C LEU A 111 5.62 -2.36 28.59
N LEU A 112 6.89 -2.24 28.22
CA LEU A 112 7.83 -3.37 28.27
C LEU A 112 8.21 -3.79 29.70
N ALA A 113 8.20 -2.85 30.65
CA ALA A 113 8.43 -3.18 32.06
C ALA A 113 7.23 -3.93 32.68
N GLU A 114 6.01 -3.52 32.33
CA GLU A 114 4.76 -4.14 32.80
C GLU A 114 4.48 -5.47 32.08
N HIS A 115 4.85 -5.56 30.80
CA HIS A 115 4.64 -6.71 29.94
C HIS A 115 5.92 -7.12 29.19
N PRO A 116 6.91 -7.71 29.89
CA PRO A 116 8.18 -8.15 29.27
C PRO A 116 7.98 -9.17 28.15
N GLU A 117 6.86 -9.88 28.12
CA GLU A 117 6.53 -10.83 27.05
C GLU A 117 6.35 -10.17 25.68
N PHE A 118 6.06 -8.86 25.61
CA PHE A 118 5.82 -8.18 24.33
C PHE A 118 7.11 -7.91 23.54
N SER A 119 8.28 -8.08 24.14
CA SER A 119 9.55 -7.95 23.41
C SER A 119 9.86 -9.17 22.53
N ASP A 120 9.06 -10.23 22.60
CA ASP A 120 9.35 -11.53 21.99
C ASP A 120 8.13 -12.03 21.20
N VAL A 121 8.30 -12.15 19.88
CA VAL A 121 7.24 -12.57 18.96
C VAL A 121 6.71 -13.97 19.30
N ASP A 122 7.57 -14.89 19.74
CA ASP A 122 7.15 -16.26 20.02
C ASP A 122 6.22 -16.30 21.24
N LYS A 123 6.49 -15.49 22.25
CA LYS A 123 5.63 -15.36 23.44
C LYS A 123 4.29 -14.69 23.12
N ILE A 124 4.28 -13.71 22.22
CA ILE A 124 3.04 -13.10 21.73
C ILE A 124 2.20 -14.15 20.98
N LEU A 125 2.83 -14.97 20.13
CA LEU A 125 2.16 -16.03 19.39
C LEU A 125 1.61 -17.14 20.30
N GLU A 126 2.25 -17.41 21.43
CA GLU A 126 1.70 -18.35 22.42
C GLU A 126 0.43 -17.81 23.07
N LYS A 127 0.41 -16.52 23.43
CA LYS A 127 -0.80 -15.87 23.96
C LYS A 127 -1.93 -15.79 22.93
N SER A 128 -1.63 -15.69 21.64
CA SER A 128 -2.66 -15.62 20.60
C SER A 128 -3.45 -16.93 20.43
N LYS A 129 -2.89 -18.08 20.84
CA LYS A 129 -3.52 -19.41 20.74
C LYS A 129 -4.75 -19.58 21.64
N VAL A 130 -4.86 -18.79 22.70
CA VAL A 130 -6.01 -18.80 23.62
C VAL A 130 -7.04 -17.72 23.30
N LEU A 131 -6.80 -16.88 22.28
CA LEU A 131 -7.74 -15.84 21.87
C LEU A 131 -8.90 -16.43 21.07
N THR A 132 -10.11 -15.94 21.37
CA THR A 132 -11.32 -16.23 20.61
C THR A 132 -11.46 -15.30 19.42
N ILE A 133 -12.33 -15.64 18.47
CA ILE A 133 -12.66 -14.77 17.33
C ILE A 133 -13.18 -13.39 17.79
N GLN A 134 -13.90 -13.34 18.92
CA GLN A 134 -14.41 -12.08 19.47
C GLN A 134 -13.28 -11.16 19.93
N ASP A 135 -12.21 -11.73 20.52
CA ASP A 135 -11.05 -10.96 20.95
C ASP A 135 -10.32 -10.33 19.76
N TYR A 136 -10.20 -11.05 18.64
CA TYR A 136 -9.63 -10.49 17.42
C TYR A 136 -10.47 -9.36 16.84
N LEU A 137 -11.80 -9.52 16.78
CA LEU A 137 -12.70 -8.47 16.28
C LEU A 137 -12.66 -7.23 17.17
N PHE A 138 -12.71 -7.42 18.49
CA PHE A 138 -12.61 -6.34 19.45
C PHE A 138 -11.25 -5.64 19.36
N GLY A 139 -10.16 -6.41 19.35
CA GLY A 139 -8.80 -5.90 19.20
C GLY A 139 -8.63 -5.08 17.92
N PHE A 140 -9.19 -5.53 16.79
CA PHE A 140 -9.16 -4.78 15.53
C PHE A 140 -9.89 -3.44 15.62
N VAL A 141 -11.09 -3.40 16.21
CA VAL A 141 -11.85 -2.15 16.39
C VAL A 141 -11.13 -1.21 17.36
N VAL A 142 -10.61 -1.74 18.47
CA VAL A 142 -9.83 -0.97 19.45
C VAL A 142 -8.55 -0.42 18.83
N MET A 143 -7.85 -1.19 18.01
CA MET A 143 -6.67 -0.73 17.30
C MET A 143 -6.98 0.48 16.42
N ILE A 144 -8.05 0.41 15.62
CA ILE A 144 -8.49 1.52 14.77
C ILE A 144 -8.89 2.73 15.63
N ALA A 145 -9.70 2.52 16.67
CA ALA A 145 -10.14 3.61 17.53
C ALA A 145 -8.94 4.29 18.23
N SER A 146 -8.01 3.49 18.76
CA SER A 146 -6.83 3.94 19.49
C SER A 146 -5.93 4.84 18.65
N PHE A 147 -5.85 4.61 17.33
CA PHE A 147 -5.14 5.53 16.43
C PHE A 147 -5.65 6.97 16.55
N PHE A 148 -6.95 7.18 16.74
CA PHE A 148 -7.57 8.51 16.81
C PHE A 148 -7.73 9.04 18.23
N VAL A 149 -8.05 8.17 19.21
CA VAL A 149 -8.40 8.60 20.57
C VAL A 149 -7.30 8.39 21.60
N ALA A 150 -6.31 7.55 21.30
CA ALA A 150 -5.24 7.15 22.21
C ALA A 150 -3.90 7.00 21.47
N PHE A 151 -3.60 7.97 20.60
CA PHE A 151 -2.44 7.91 19.70
C PHE A 151 -1.10 7.64 20.42
N PRO A 152 -0.78 8.23 21.60
CA PRO A 152 0.47 7.93 22.30
C PRO A 152 0.64 6.43 22.65
N ILE A 153 -0.41 5.81 23.18
CA ILE A 153 -0.39 4.38 23.55
C ILE A 153 -0.32 3.53 22.29
N PHE A 154 -1.13 3.87 21.28
CA PHE A 154 -1.09 3.21 19.98
C PHE A 154 0.33 3.20 19.40
N SER A 155 0.96 4.36 19.37
CA SER A 155 2.30 4.59 18.85
C SER A 155 3.36 3.78 19.62
N ALA A 156 3.29 3.79 20.96
CA ALA A 156 4.17 3.00 21.82
C ALA A 156 4.03 1.48 21.56
N VAL A 157 2.80 0.97 21.46
CA VAL A 157 2.53 -0.45 21.16
C VAL A 157 3.10 -0.84 19.79
N PHE A 158 2.88 -0.03 18.76
CA PHE A 158 3.40 -0.31 17.42
C PHE A 158 4.93 -0.26 17.36
N ALA A 159 5.57 0.59 18.17
CA ALA A 159 7.02 0.58 18.33
C ALA A 159 7.52 -0.68 19.03
N VAL A 160 6.83 -1.18 20.07
CA VAL A 160 7.15 -2.48 20.69
C VAL A 160 7.06 -3.62 19.68
N ILE A 161 5.97 -3.68 18.90
CA ILE A 161 5.80 -4.72 17.87
C ILE A 161 6.91 -4.61 16.83
N ASN A 162 7.25 -3.39 16.40
CA ASN A 162 8.33 -3.19 15.45
C ASN A 162 9.66 -3.76 15.98
N ASP A 163 10.02 -3.46 17.22
CA ASP A 163 11.25 -3.96 17.85
C ASP A 163 11.23 -5.48 18.01
N ALA A 164 10.11 -6.05 18.43
CA ALA A 164 9.93 -7.50 18.53
C ALA A 164 10.13 -8.18 17.17
N THR A 165 9.70 -7.55 16.07
CA THR A 165 9.93 -8.02 14.70
C THR A 165 11.30 -7.66 14.11
N GLY A 166 12.22 -7.10 14.91
CA GLY A 166 13.55 -6.69 14.44
C GLY A 166 13.51 -5.55 13.40
N GLY A 167 12.50 -4.68 13.46
CA GLY A 167 12.32 -3.57 12.52
C GLY A 167 11.55 -3.93 11.24
N TRP A 168 11.12 -5.19 11.09
CA TRP A 168 10.46 -5.64 9.86
C TRP A 168 9.10 -4.98 9.63
N LEU A 169 8.37 -4.64 10.70
CA LEU A 169 7.08 -3.95 10.60
C LEU A 169 7.23 -2.58 9.92
N LEU A 170 8.15 -1.75 10.41
CA LEU A 170 8.43 -0.43 9.83
C LEU A 170 8.95 -0.56 8.39
N HIS A 171 9.80 -1.56 8.14
CA HIS A 171 10.31 -1.85 6.80
C HIS A 171 9.17 -2.16 5.82
N PHE A 172 8.24 -3.05 6.21
CA PHE A 172 7.09 -3.42 5.39
C PHE A 172 6.20 -2.23 5.07
N TYR A 173 5.83 -1.42 6.07
CA TYR A 173 5.01 -0.22 5.85
C TYR A 173 5.70 0.79 4.94
N THR A 174 7.00 0.99 5.10
CA THR A 174 7.80 1.89 4.25
C THR A 174 7.82 1.41 2.80
N VAL A 175 8.09 0.12 2.58
CA VAL A 175 8.08 -0.50 1.25
C VAL A 175 6.70 -0.36 0.59
N ALA A 176 5.64 -0.72 1.31
CA ALA A 176 4.28 -0.63 0.82
C ALA A 176 3.88 0.81 0.50
N PHE A 177 4.23 1.77 1.35
CA PHE A 177 3.95 3.20 1.15
C PHE A 177 4.60 3.71 -0.14
N VAL A 178 5.88 3.41 -0.33
CA VAL A 178 6.64 3.84 -1.52
C VAL A 178 6.10 3.19 -2.80
N GLU A 179 5.75 1.90 -2.76
CA GLU A 179 5.12 1.21 -3.89
C GLU A 179 3.79 1.82 -4.26
N TYR A 180 2.98 2.11 -3.26
CA TYR A 180 1.69 2.68 -3.48
C TYR A 180 1.79 4.12 -4.03
N ILE A 181 2.77 4.93 -3.59
CA ILE A 181 3.06 6.26 -4.15
C ILE A 181 3.42 6.16 -5.63
N GLU A 182 4.33 5.25 -6.00
CA GLU A 182 4.75 5.12 -7.40
C GLU A 182 3.61 4.66 -8.31
N LEU A 183 2.88 3.62 -7.90
CA LEU A 183 1.71 3.15 -8.64
C LEU A 183 0.67 4.27 -8.76
N PHE A 184 0.40 4.98 -7.67
CA PHE A 184 -0.50 6.13 -7.69
C PHE A 184 -0.02 7.22 -8.66
N GLY A 185 1.27 7.56 -8.64
CA GLY A 185 1.89 8.52 -9.56
C GLY A 185 1.76 8.12 -11.03
N ILE A 186 2.00 6.85 -11.35
CA ILE A 186 1.84 6.30 -12.71
C ILE A 186 0.39 6.41 -13.17
N LEU A 187 -0.56 6.09 -12.28
CA LEU A 187 -1.99 6.24 -12.58
C LEU A 187 -2.36 7.71 -12.80
N VAL A 188 -1.90 8.63 -11.95
CA VAL A 188 -2.11 10.08 -12.16
C VAL A 188 -1.58 10.52 -13.53
N LEU A 189 -0.34 10.16 -13.87
CA LEU A 189 0.28 10.49 -15.16
C LEU A 189 -0.51 9.91 -16.34
N TYR A 190 -0.96 8.65 -16.23
CA TYR A 190 -1.81 8.02 -17.24
C TYR A 190 -3.12 8.78 -17.43
N ARG A 191 -3.77 9.22 -16.34
CA ARG A 191 -5.02 10.01 -16.40
C ARG A 191 -4.84 11.32 -17.15
N LEU A 192 -3.78 12.05 -16.79
CA LEU A 192 -3.48 13.36 -17.36
C LEU A 192 -3.21 13.24 -18.87
N SER A 193 -2.48 12.19 -19.26
CA SER A 193 -2.18 11.90 -20.67
C SER A 193 -3.44 11.53 -21.46
N PHE A 194 -4.32 10.69 -20.91
CA PHE A 194 -5.60 10.33 -21.54
C PHE A 194 -6.57 11.50 -21.68
N ASN A 195 -6.67 12.36 -20.66
CA ASN A 195 -7.54 13.54 -20.70
C ASN A 195 -7.10 14.54 -21.77
N LYS A 196 -5.79 14.67 -22.04
CA LYS A 196 -5.29 15.51 -23.14
C LYS A 196 -5.66 14.92 -24.51
N ILE A 197 -5.52 13.61 -24.70
CA ILE A 197 -5.89 12.92 -25.94
C ILE A 197 -7.40 13.02 -26.21
N SER A 198 -8.23 12.78 -25.20
CA SER A 198 -9.69 12.87 -25.32
C SER A 198 -10.18 14.30 -25.62
N LYS A 199 -9.60 15.32 -24.97
CA LYS A 199 -9.90 16.73 -25.24
C LYS A 199 -9.42 17.19 -26.62
N GLY A 200 -8.27 16.70 -27.08
CA GLY A 200 -7.75 16.97 -28.43
C GLY A 200 -8.69 16.47 -29.52
N ILE A 201 -9.25 15.27 -29.35
CA ILE A 201 -10.23 14.68 -30.29
C ILE A 201 -11.57 15.44 -30.28
N THR A 202 -12.02 15.93 -29.11
CA THR A 202 -13.26 16.72 -29.02
C THR A 202 -13.12 18.13 -29.58
N ASN A 203 -11.96 18.77 -29.43
CA ASN A 203 -11.69 20.06 -30.04
C ASN A 203 -11.56 19.96 -31.57
N ASN A 204 -10.94 18.90 -32.11
CA ASN A 204 -10.87 18.68 -33.55
C ASN A 204 -12.24 18.39 -34.19
N LYS A 205 -13.21 17.84 -33.44
CA LYS A 205 -14.59 17.70 -33.93
C LYS A 205 -15.34 19.02 -33.99
N LYS A 206 -15.05 19.96 -33.08
CA LYS A 206 -15.70 21.28 -33.05
C LYS A 206 -15.12 22.30 -34.05
N SER A 207 -13.95 22.03 -34.64
CA SER A 207 -13.34 22.89 -35.65
C SER A 207 -13.66 22.48 -37.09
N VAL A 208 -14.45 21.41 -37.26
CA VAL A 208 -14.85 20.85 -38.56
C VAL A 208 -16.36 21.04 -38.81
N ASP A 209 -17.08 21.60 -37.84
CA ASP A 209 -18.46 22.10 -37.96
C ASP A 209 -18.45 23.63 -38.00
#